data_AF-A0A256CUF3-F1
#
_entry.id   AF-A0A256CUF3-F1
#
_cell.length_a   1.000
_cell.length_b   1.000
_cell.length_c   1.000
_cell.angle_alpha   90.00
_cell.angle_beta   90.00
_cell.angle_gamma   90.00
#
_symmetry.space_group_name_H-M   'P 1'
#
loop_
_entity.id
_entity.type
_entity.pdbx_description
1 polymer ?
#
loop_
_entity_poly.entity_id
_entity_poly.type
_entity_poly.pdbx_seq_one_letter_code
_entity_poly.pdbx_strand_id
1 'polypeptide(L)' 'MTPQSAIRVNSDEVNASKAALEYAEEKGIDIRQVPGSGSGGSITKPDVEKYLETLNQE' A
#
# COMPACT_ATOMS: atom_id res chain seq x y z
N MET A 1 -20.85 -23.10 18.90
CA MET A 1 -20.45 -21.74 18.50
C MET A 1 -18.98 -21.58 18.84
N THR A 2 -18.10 -21.57 17.85
CA THR A 2 -16.65 -21.43 18.02
C THR A 2 -16.21 -20.07 17.47
N PRO A 3 -15.71 -19.15 18.30
CA PRO A 3 -15.03 -17.97 17.79
C PRO A 3 -13.52 -18.13 17.97
N GLN A 4 -12.80 -18.54 16.93
CA GLN A 4 -11.43 -18.05 16.74
C GLN A 4 -10.98 -18.23 15.29
N SER A 5 -11.48 -17.34 14.43
CA SER A 5 -10.82 -17.05 13.16
C SER A 5 -9.55 -16.28 13.50
N ALA A 6 -8.43 -16.98 13.56
CA ALA A 6 -7.11 -16.40 13.77
C ALA A 6 -6.69 -15.67 12.48
N ILE A 7 -7.12 -14.41 12.34
CA ILE A 7 -6.62 -13.52 11.31
C ILE A 7 -5.22 -13.09 11.74
N ARG A 8 -4.20 -13.83 11.29
CA ARG A 8 -2.81 -13.38 11.36
C ARG A 8 -2.58 -12.47 10.17
N VAL A 9 -2.91 -11.20 10.33
CA VAL A 9 -2.39 -10.14 9.47
C VAL A 9 -0.91 -9.97 9.83
N ASN A 10 -0.05 -10.75 9.16
CA ASN A 10 1.33 -10.32 8.98
C ASN A 10 1.25 -9.23 7.91
N SER A 11 1.14 -7.98 8.33
CA SER A 11 0.94 -6.82 7.45
C SER A 11 1.94 -5.73 7.78
N ASP A 12 3.20 -6.13 8.02
CA ASP A 12 4.28 -5.21 8.38
C ASP A 12 5.41 -5.17 7.33
N GLU A 13 5.45 -6.12 6.40
CA GLU A 13 6.36 -6.07 5.25
C GLU A 13 5.68 -5.36 4.09
N VAL A 14 6.00 -4.07 3.96
CA VAL A 14 5.54 -3.21 2.88
C VAL A 14 6.18 -3.72 1.60
N ASN A 15 5.45 -4.50 0.83
CA ASN A 15 5.96 -5.13 -0.38
C ASN A 15 5.80 -4.16 -1.56
N ALA A 16 6.59 -3.09 -1.61
CA ALA A 16 6.49 -2.09 -2.67
C ALA A 16 7.43 -2.37 -3.84
N SER A 17 6.93 -2.20 -5.06
CA SER A 17 7.77 -2.16 -6.25
C SER A 17 8.70 -0.94 -6.21
N LYS A 18 9.93 -1.07 -6.71
CA LYS A 18 10.90 0.04 -6.72
C LYS A 18 10.35 1.33 -7.35
N ALA A 19 9.61 1.19 -8.46
CA ALA A 19 8.95 2.33 -9.12
C ALA A 19 7.87 3.01 -8.26
N ALA A 20 7.26 2.29 -7.31
CA ALA A 20 6.29 2.84 -6.37
C ALA A 20 6.98 3.61 -5.25
N LEU A 21 8.07 3.06 -4.71
CA LEU A 21 8.94 3.70 -3.72
C LEU A 21 9.50 5.03 -4.25
N GLU A 22 10.12 5.03 -5.44
CA GLU A 22 10.70 6.24 -6.03
C GLU A 22 9.64 7.34 -6.24
N TYR A 23 8.44 6.96 -6.68
CA TYR A 23 7.33 7.90 -6.89
C TYR A 23 6.75 8.42 -5.56
N ALA A 24 6.63 7.56 -4.55
CA ALA A 24 6.17 7.96 -3.22
C ALA A 24 7.16 8.91 -2.56
N GLU A 25 8.47 8.61 -2.61
CA GLU A 25 9.52 9.47 -2.05
C GLU A 25 9.58 10.83 -2.73
N GLU A 26 9.48 10.89 -4.07
CA GLU A 26 9.45 12.16 -4.82
C GLU A 26 8.27 13.05 -4.39
N LYS A 27 7.14 12.44 -4.05
CA LYS A 27 5.91 13.12 -3.64
C LYS A 27 5.79 13.32 -2.13
N GLY A 28 6.70 12.77 -1.34
CA GLY A 28 6.65 12.82 0.13
C GLY A 28 5.51 11.97 0.73
N ILE A 29 5.12 10.89 0.06
CA ILE A 29 4.05 9.99 0.47
C ILE A 29 4.63 8.81 1.25
N ASP A 30 3.96 8.43 2.33
CA ASP A 30 4.28 7.21 3.04
C ASP A 30 3.73 5.99 2.29
N ILE A 31 4.63 5.24 1.65
CA ILE A 31 4.31 4.04 0.87
C ILE A 31 3.56 2.96 1.68
N ARG A 32 3.67 2.99 3.01
CA ARG A 32 3.05 2.02 3.91
C ARG A 32 1.56 2.32 4.12
N GLN A 33 1.14 3.56 3.88
CA GLN A 33 -0.26 3.98 3.90
C GLN A 33 -0.95 3.70 2.56
N VAL A 34 -0.17 3.47 1.50
CA VAL A 34 -0.71 3.17 0.17
C VAL A 34 -1.26 1.74 0.15
N PRO A 35 -2.54 1.54 -0.15
CA PRO A 35 -3.10 0.20 -0.30
C PRO A 35 -2.55 -0.45 -1.58
N GLY A 36 -1.67 -1.42 -1.43
CA GLY A 36 -1.11 -2.18 -2.55
C GLY A 36 -2.11 -3.19 -3.09
N SER A 37 -2.50 -3.03 -4.36
CA SER A 37 -3.44 -3.93 -5.02
C SER A 37 -2.75 -5.02 -5.87
N GLY A 38 -1.41 -5.05 -5.88
CA GLY A 38 -0.63 -6.04 -6.63
C GLY A 38 -0.70 -7.45 -6.03
N SER A 39 -0.32 -8.44 -6.83
CA SER A 39 -0.31 -9.86 -6.44
C SER A 39 0.47 -10.08 -5.14
N GLY A 40 -0.22 -10.58 -4.12
CA GLY A 40 0.37 -10.84 -2.79
C GLY A 40 0.46 -9.62 -1.86
N GLY A 41 -0.27 -8.53 -2.13
CA GLY A 41 -0.20 -7.30 -1.34
C GLY A 41 0.93 -6.37 -1.79
N SER A 42 1.35 -6.50 -3.05
CA SER A 42 2.44 -5.68 -3.59
C SER A 42 1.94 -4.28 -3.95
N ILE A 43 2.63 -3.23 -3.54
CA ILE A 43 2.29 -1.85 -3.88
C ILE A 43 2.98 -1.46 -5.18
N THR A 44 2.21 -0.98 -6.15
CA THR A 44 2.72 -0.60 -7.47
C THR A 44 2.58 0.91 -7.71
N LYS A 45 3.31 1.44 -8.70
CA LYS A 45 3.25 2.87 -9.08
C LYS A 45 1.80 3.38 -9.25
N PRO A 46 0.89 2.69 -9.97
CA PRO A 46 -0.49 3.16 -10.10
C PRO A 46 -1.26 3.17 -8.78
N ASP A 47 -0.94 2.31 -7.81
CA ASP A 47 -1.55 2.36 -6.47
C ASP A 47 -1.15 3.66 -5.75
N VAL A 48 0.14 4.03 -5.81
CA VAL A 48 0.66 5.27 -5.21
C VAL A 48 0.07 6.49 -5.89
N GLU A 49 0.02 6.50 -7.22
CA GLU A 49 -0.56 7.60 -8.01
C GLU A 49 -2.04 7.81 -7.69
N LYS A 50 -2.81 6.72 -7.59
CA LYS A 50 -4.23 6.79 -7.23
C LYS A 50 -4.46 7.26 -5.79
N TYR A 51 -3.61 6.81 -4.86
CA TYR A 51 -3.64 7.26 -3.46
C TYR A 51 -3.34 8.76 -3.35
N LEU A 52 -2.32 9.23 -4.09
CA LEU A 52 -1.98 10.64 -4.23
C LEU A 52 -3.12 11.47 -4.82
N GLU A 53 -3.70 11.01 -5.92
CA GLU A 53 -4.82 11.69 -6.54
C GLU A 53 -5.98 11.82 -5.56
N THR A 54 -6.27 10.78 -4.79
CA THR A 54 -7.30 10.80 -3.74
C THR A 54 -6.99 11.84 -2.65
N LEU A 55 -5.75 11.88 -2.14
CA LEU A 55 -5.33 12.88 -1.13
C LEU A 55 -5.38 14.32 -1.64
N ASN A 56 -5.11 14.53 -2.93
CA ASN A 56 -5.15 15.84 -3.57
C ASN A 56 -6.57 16.26 -4.01
N GLN A 57 -7.56 15.38 -3.89
CA GLN A 57 -8.97 15.65 -4.23
C GLN A 57 -9.80 16.15 -3.03
N GLU A 58 -9.18 16.41 -1.88
CA GLU A 58 -9.82 16.94 -0.66
C GLU A 58 -9.53 18.44 -0.42
#